data_AF-A0A8D7ZY00-F1
#
_entry.id   AF-A0A8D7ZY00-F1
#
_cell.length_a   1.000
_cell.length_b   1.000
_cell.length_c   1.000
_cell.angle_alpha   90.00
_cell.angle_beta   90.00
_cell.angle_gamma   90.00
#
_symmetry.space_group_name_H-M   'P 1'
#
loop_
_entity.id
_entity.type
_entity.pdbx_description
1 polymer ?
#
loop_
_entity_poly.entity_id
_entity_poly.type
_entity_poly.pdbx_seq_one_letter_code
_entity_poly.pdbx_strand_id
1 'polypeptide(L)'
;MSYIYDYMERLLPTSWRRKRIRRPMMIWSPPEYSPSSDVLTIKSVDLCIEENGKSHHTKRYELMTRDGQYGAPAALVVRRGQAFRLRLTCDRPFDRSRDAMSLIFTVDQDERPTHGHGSLVGVALQQFRHMIEDPLEWGAAIDFVSGD
;
A
#
# COMPACT_ATOMS: atom_id res chain seq x y z
N MET A 1 -11.82 -27.85 -24.69
CA MET A 1 -13.27 -28.10 -24.73
C MET A 1 -13.82 -27.87 -23.33
N SER A 2 -13.99 -26.60 -22.95
CA SER A 2 -14.31 -26.17 -21.59
C SER A 2 -15.83 -26.05 -21.40
N TYR A 3 -16.33 -26.79 -20.42
CA TYR A 3 -17.74 -27.02 -20.04
C TYR A 3 -18.57 -25.77 -19.66
N ILE A 4 -18.01 -24.56 -19.77
CA ILE A 4 -18.66 -23.33 -19.30
C ILE A 4 -19.56 -22.70 -20.38
N TYR A 5 -19.30 -22.97 -21.66
CA TYR A 5 -20.10 -22.40 -22.75
C TYR A 5 -21.49 -23.02 -22.88
N ASP A 6 -21.68 -24.28 -22.47
CA ASP A 6 -22.97 -24.98 -22.62
C ASP A 6 -24.05 -24.51 -21.61
N TYR A 7 -23.64 -23.81 -20.55
CA TYR A 7 -24.55 -23.41 -19.47
C TYR A 7 -25.26 -22.07 -19.73
N MET A 8 -24.69 -21.19 -20.56
CA MET A 8 -25.28 -19.87 -20.82
C MET A 8 -26.29 -19.85 -21.98
N GLU A 9 -26.32 -20.86 -22.84
CA GLU A 9 -27.28 -20.91 -23.96
C GLU A 9 -28.71 -21.32 -23.54
N ARG A 10 -28.91 -21.87 -22.34
CA ARG A 10 -30.22 -22.38 -21.88
C ARG A 10 -31.08 -21.36 -21.13
N LEU A 11 -30.52 -20.23 -20.72
CA LEU A 11 -31.23 -19.21 -19.93
C LEU A 11 -31.62 -17.96 -20.73
N LEU A 12 -31.40 -17.95 -22.04
CA LEU A 12 -31.82 -16.83 -22.89
C LEU A 12 -33.27 -17.02 -23.38
N PRO A 13 -34.14 -16.00 -23.22
CA PRO A 13 -35.52 -16.05 -23.72
C PRO A 13 -35.57 -16.34 -25.23
N THR A 14 -36.51 -17.19 -25.64
CA THR A 14 -36.66 -17.71 -27.01
C THR A 14 -36.83 -16.62 -28.08
N SER A 15 -37.19 -15.39 -27.68
CA SER A 15 -37.37 -14.23 -28.57
C SER A 15 -36.09 -13.65 -29.17
N TRP A 16 -34.91 -14.08 -28.71
CA TRP A 16 -33.61 -13.62 -29.25
C TRP A 16 -33.02 -14.58 -30.30
N ARG A 17 -33.73 -15.66 -30.64
CA ARG A 17 -33.37 -16.53 -31.77
C ARG A 17 -33.94 -15.98 -33.08
N ARG A 18 -33.38 -14.89 -33.61
CA ARG A 18 -33.29 -14.58 -35.06
C ARG A 18 -32.73 -13.18 -35.30
N LYS A 19 -31.47 -13.13 -35.72
CA LYS A 19 -30.99 -12.45 -36.94
C LYS A 19 -29.50 -12.73 -37.06
N ARG A 20 -29.10 -13.54 -38.05
CA ARG A 20 -27.70 -13.75 -38.43
C ARG A 20 -27.16 -12.44 -39.01
N ILE A 21 -26.67 -11.57 -38.15
CA ILE A 21 -25.84 -10.44 -38.55
C ILE A 21 -24.41 -10.99 -38.64
N ARG A 22 -23.90 -11.16 -39.86
CA ARG A 22 -22.48 -11.43 -40.10
C ARG A 22 -21.70 -10.19 -39.66
N ARG A 23 -21.28 -10.15 -38.40
CA ARG A 23 -20.26 -9.20 -37.95
C ARG A 23 -18.90 -9.76 -38.36
N PRO A 24 -18.01 -8.96 -38.97
CA PRO A 24 -16.66 -9.42 -39.27
C PRO A 24 -15.99 -9.78 -37.95
N MET A 25 -15.33 -10.94 -37.95
CA MET A 25 -14.56 -11.46 -36.84
C MET A 25 -13.40 -10.48 -36.59
N MET A 26 -13.60 -9.49 -35.71
CA MET A 26 -12.47 -8.85 -35.05
C MET A 26 -11.77 -9.97 -34.30
N ILE A 27 -10.56 -10.30 -34.73
CA ILE A 27 -9.62 -11.04 -33.91
C ILE A 27 -9.39 -10.16 -32.68
N TRP A 28 -10.15 -10.43 -31.62
CA TRP A 28 -9.81 -9.93 -30.29
C TRP A 28 -8.57 -10.71 -29.91
N SER A 29 -7.40 -10.17 -30.30
CA SER A 29 -6.16 -10.56 -29.65
C SER A 29 -6.35 -10.17 -28.18
N PRO A 30 -6.32 -11.13 -27.24
CA PRO A 30 -6.28 -10.77 -25.84
C PRO A 30 -5.08 -9.84 -25.69
N PRO A 31 -5.19 -8.68 -25.01
CA PRO A 31 -3.98 -7.99 -24.59
C PRO A 31 -3.16 -9.04 -23.85
N GLU A 32 -1.89 -9.19 -24.22
CA GLU A 32 -0.94 -9.98 -23.45
C GLU A 32 -0.89 -9.35 -22.05
N TYR A 33 -1.77 -9.82 -21.18
CA TYR A 33 -1.80 -9.47 -19.78
C TYR A 33 -0.60 -10.19 -19.18
N SER A 34 0.56 -9.54 -19.23
CA SER A 34 1.63 -9.89 -18.33
C SER A 34 1.12 -9.55 -16.93
N PRO A 35 1.02 -10.51 -16.00
CA PRO A 35 0.64 -10.22 -14.63
C PRO A 35 1.85 -9.60 -13.93
N SER A 36 2.26 -8.39 -14.34
CA SER A 36 2.85 -7.51 -13.34
C SER A 36 1.71 -7.21 -12.36
N SER A 37 1.93 -7.55 -11.09
CA SER A 37 0.94 -7.46 -10.01
C SER A 37 0.11 -6.16 -10.11
N ASP A 38 -1.19 -6.30 -10.34
CA ASP A 38 -2.10 -5.15 -10.52
C ASP A 38 -2.09 -4.24 -9.27
N VAL A 39 -1.84 -4.86 -8.11
CA VAL A 39 -1.69 -4.24 -6.79
C VAL A 39 -0.22 -4.19 -6.38
N LEU A 40 0.27 -2.99 -6.05
CA LEU A 40 1.61 -2.77 -5.50
C LEU A 40 1.75 -3.49 -4.14
N THR A 41 2.82 -4.26 -3.97
CA THR A 41 3.07 -5.02 -2.74
C THR A 41 4.33 -4.52 -2.02
N ILE A 42 4.23 -4.27 -0.72
CA ILE A 42 5.38 -3.90 0.12
C ILE A 42 6.17 -5.17 0.46
N LYS A 43 7.44 -5.22 0.04
CA LYS A 43 8.38 -6.31 0.34
C LYS A 43 9.08 -6.13 1.68
N SER A 44 9.44 -4.89 2.03
CA SER A 44 10.08 -4.59 3.30
C SER A 44 9.89 -3.13 3.72
N VAL A 45 9.99 -2.89 5.02
CA VAL A 45 9.91 -1.57 5.64
C VAL A 45 11.18 -1.34 6.44
N ASP A 46 11.93 -0.32 6.06
CA ASP A 46 13.05 0.20 6.84
C ASP A 46 12.57 1.43 7.63
N LEU A 47 12.72 1.34 8.95
CA LEU A 47 12.29 2.37 9.90
C LEU A 47 13.28 3.54 10.01
N CYS A 48 14.37 3.53 9.22
CA CYS A 48 15.39 4.58 9.18
C CYS A 48 15.90 4.96 10.59
N ILE A 49 16.14 3.96 11.43
CA ILE A 49 16.41 4.09 12.88
C ILE A 49 17.55 5.07 13.15
N GLU A 50 18.63 5.01 12.38
CA GLU A 50 19.79 5.90 12.55
C GLU A 50 19.46 7.37 12.28
N GLU A 51 18.78 7.66 11.15
CA GLU A 51 18.40 9.02 10.77
C GLU A 51 17.37 9.60 11.74
N ASN A 52 16.32 8.83 12.02
CA ASN A 52 15.26 9.22 12.92
C ASN A 52 15.80 9.38 14.34
N GLY A 53 16.64 8.46 14.81
CA GLY A 53 17.24 8.51 16.14
C GLY A 53 18.11 9.74 16.37
N LYS A 54 18.85 10.18 15.35
CA LYS A 54 19.61 11.43 15.38
C LYS A 54 18.69 12.64 15.42
N SER A 55 17.71 12.70 14.51
CA SER A 55 16.78 13.85 14.40
C SER A 55 15.90 14.02 15.64
N HIS A 56 15.42 12.92 16.21
CA HIS A 56 14.53 12.91 17.38
C HIS A 56 15.28 12.92 18.72
N HIS A 57 16.62 12.91 18.69
CA HIS A 57 17.45 12.80 19.90
C HIS A 57 17.08 11.58 20.76
N THR A 58 16.90 10.44 20.09
CA THR A 58 16.49 9.16 20.68
C THR A 58 17.51 8.03 20.40
N LYS A 59 18.57 8.28 19.63
CA LYS A 59 19.60 7.27 19.28
C LYS A 59 20.21 6.51 20.48
N ARG A 60 20.25 7.14 21.66
CA ARG A 60 20.87 6.55 22.87
C ARG A 60 19.96 5.59 23.64
N TYR A 61 18.68 5.45 23.26
CA TYR A 61 17.83 4.44 23.88
C TYR A 61 18.33 3.05 23.49
N GLU A 62 18.42 2.15 24.46
CA GLU A 62 18.85 0.76 24.23
C GLU A 62 17.99 0.07 23.14
N LEU A 63 16.70 0.39 23.09
CA LEU A 63 15.77 -0.09 22.06
C LEU A 63 16.23 0.23 20.63
N MET A 64 16.95 1.35 20.42
CA MET A 64 17.39 1.79 19.11
C MET A 64 18.68 1.09 18.64
N THR A 65 19.40 0.42 19.54
CA THR A 65 20.76 -0.11 19.28
C THR A 65 20.86 -1.63 19.31
N ARG A 66 19.73 -2.34 19.42
CA ARG A 66 19.71 -3.82 19.46
C ARG A 66 20.10 -4.41 18.11
N ASP A 67 21.04 -5.35 18.11
CA ASP A 67 21.50 -6.06 16.93
C ASP A 67 20.55 -7.20 16.48
N GLY A 68 19.58 -7.55 17.32
CA GLY A 68 18.64 -8.64 17.07
C GLY A 68 19.26 -10.03 17.11
N GLN A 69 20.51 -10.19 17.56
CA GLN A 69 21.20 -11.47 17.56
C GLN A 69 20.72 -12.41 18.68
N TYR A 70 20.37 -11.86 19.84
CA TYR A 70 19.93 -12.62 21.01
C TYR A 70 18.60 -12.10 21.60
N GLY A 71 17.82 -11.36 20.83
CA GLY A 71 16.57 -10.77 21.29
C GLY A 71 15.79 -10.05 20.20
N ALA A 72 14.82 -9.24 20.60
CA ALA A 72 14.06 -8.41 19.67
C ALA A 72 15.00 -7.45 18.91
N PRO A 73 14.78 -7.25 17.59
CA PRO A 73 15.56 -6.29 16.81
C PRO A 73 15.35 -4.86 17.33
N ALA A 74 16.18 -3.94 16.85
CA ALA A 74 16.03 -2.52 17.16
C ALA A 74 14.60 -2.02 16.86
N ALA A 75 14.04 -1.25 17.79
CA ALA A 75 12.73 -0.64 17.69
C ALA A 75 12.87 0.88 17.54
N LEU A 76 12.09 1.46 16.64
CA LEU A 76 12.09 2.90 16.40
C LEU A 76 11.48 3.67 17.58
N VAL A 77 12.21 4.65 18.08
CA VAL A 77 11.77 5.59 19.12
C VAL A 77 11.77 6.99 18.54
N VAL A 78 10.60 7.63 18.51
CA VAL A 78 10.38 8.98 17.98
C VAL A 78 9.65 9.85 19.00
N ARG A 79 9.67 11.17 18.80
CA ARG A 79 8.94 12.15 19.60
C ARG A 79 7.72 12.64 18.83
N ARG A 80 6.58 12.72 19.52
CA ARG A 80 5.33 13.25 18.96
C ARG A 80 5.50 14.68 18.43
N GLY A 81 4.72 15.04 17.41
CA GLY A 81 4.75 16.37 16.80
C GLY A 81 6.00 16.65 15.94
N GLN A 82 6.88 15.66 15.75
CA GLN A 82 8.05 15.76 14.88
C GLN A 82 7.95 14.70 13.79
N ALA A 83 8.19 15.10 12.54
CA ALA A 83 8.18 14.17 11.40
C ALA A 83 9.33 13.14 11.51
N PHE A 84 9.10 11.94 10.99
CA PHE A 84 10.09 10.87 10.88
C PHE A 84 10.00 10.22 9.49
N ARG A 85 11.06 9.51 9.08
CA ARG A 85 11.15 8.88 7.77
C ARG A 85 10.92 7.38 7.83
N LEU A 86 10.33 6.85 6.78
CA LEU A 86 10.21 5.42 6.52
C LEU A 86 10.66 5.17 5.08
N ARG A 87 11.33 4.03 4.84
CA ARG A 87 11.72 3.60 3.50
C ARG A 87 11.03 2.28 3.18
N LEU A 88 10.16 2.31 2.17
CA LEU A 88 9.37 1.16 1.75
C LEU A 88 9.97 0.57 0.49
N THR A 89 10.28 -0.73 0.51
CA THR A 89 10.70 -1.46 -0.69
C THR A 89 9.48 -2.18 -1.23
N CYS A 90 9.15 -1.93 -2.49
CA CYS A 90 7.99 -2.53 -3.15
C CYS A 90 8.41 -3.61 -4.16
N ASP A 91 7.45 -4.37 -4.66
CA ASP A 91 7.67 -5.39 -5.68
C ASP A 91 7.94 -4.85 -7.08
N ARG A 92 7.42 -3.66 -7.37
CA ARG A 92 7.68 -2.84 -8.57
C ARG A 92 7.84 -1.36 -8.20
N PRO A 93 8.31 -0.50 -9.12
CA PRO A 93 8.31 0.95 -8.92
C PRO A 93 6.91 1.49 -8.59
N PHE A 94 6.87 2.51 -7.73
CA PHE A 94 5.63 3.18 -7.33
C PHE A 94 5.17 4.12 -8.46
N ASP A 95 3.95 3.91 -8.96
CA ASP A 95 3.36 4.74 -10.01
C ASP A 95 2.31 5.68 -9.40
N ARG A 96 2.66 6.97 -9.34
CA ARG A 96 1.82 8.04 -8.79
C ARG A 96 0.44 8.17 -9.43
N SER A 97 0.23 7.66 -10.65
CA SER A 97 -1.04 7.76 -11.37
C SER A 97 -2.03 6.65 -11.01
N ARG A 98 -1.54 5.50 -10.54
CA ARG A 98 -2.36 4.31 -10.27
C ARG A 98 -2.31 3.82 -8.82
N ASP A 99 -1.22 4.11 -8.11
CA ASP A 99 -0.98 3.55 -6.79
C ASP A 99 -1.41 4.51 -5.68
N ALA A 100 -2.09 3.96 -4.69
CA ALA A 100 -2.44 4.62 -3.45
C ALA A 100 -2.00 3.75 -2.27
N MET A 101 -1.53 4.39 -1.20
CA MET A 101 -1.09 3.71 0.01
C MET A 101 -1.65 4.43 1.23
N SER A 102 -1.92 3.67 2.29
CA SER A 102 -2.27 4.22 3.60
C SER A 102 -1.42 3.53 4.67
N LEU A 103 -0.94 4.31 5.62
CA LEU A 103 -0.22 3.83 6.80
C LEU A 103 -1.23 3.73 7.96
N ILE A 104 -1.29 2.57 8.60
CA ILE A 104 -2.14 2.36 9.77
C ILE A 104 -1.24 2.20 10.98
N PHE A 105 -1.43 3.05 11.98
CA PHE A 105 -0.77 2.97 13.27
C PHE A 105 -1.79 2.55 14.32
N THR A 106 -1.42 1.57 15.14
CA THR A 106 -2.21 1.09 16.27
C THR A 106 -1.36 1.05 17.52
N VAL A 107 -1.96 1.33 18.68
CA VAL A 107 -1.30 1.14 19.97
C VAL A 107 -1.25 -0.35 20.27
N ASP A 108 -0.05 -0.86 20.57
CA ASP A 108 0.13 -2.25 20.99
C ASP A 108 -0.60 -2.53 22.32
N GLN A 109 -1.07 -3.76 22.51
CA GLN A 109 -1.86 -4.22 23.68
C GLN A 109 -3.23 -3.54 23.87
N ASP A 110 -3.71 -2.74 22.92
CA ASP A 110 -5.13 -2.36 22.88
C ASP A 110 -5.93 -3.49 22.20
N GLU A 111 -6.82 -4.15 22.94
CA GLU A 111 -7.67 -5.23 22.40
C GLU A 111 -8.64 -4.73 21.32
N ARG A 112 -8.99 -3.44 21.37
CA ARG A 112 -9.97 -2.82 20.46
C ARG A 112 -9.48 -1.42 20.07
N PRO A 113 -8.44 -1.33 19.24
CA PRO A 113 -7.91 -0.06 18.80
C PRO A 113 -8.96 0.67 17.96
N THR A 114 -9.26 1.91 18.33
CA THR A 114 -10.28 2.72 17.66
C THR A 114 -9.79 4.13 17.41
N HIS A 115 -10.30 4.76 16.35
CA HIS A 115 -10.01 6.15 16.07
C HIS A 115 -10.48 7.07 17.21
N GLY A 116 -11.66 6.80 17.78
CA GLY A 116 -12.24 7.62 18.85
C GLY A 116 -11.40 7.71 20.13
N HIS A 117 -10.64 6.65 20.44
CA HIS A 117 -9.73 6.64 21.59
C HIS A 117 -8.31 7.08 21.25
N GLY A 118 -8.02 7.42 19.99
CA GLY A 118 -6.68 7.78 19.53
C GLY A 118 -5.69 6.61 19.52
N SER A 119 -6.18 5.38 19.64
CA SER A 119 -5.36 4.16 19.61
C SER A 119 -5.26 3.51 18.23
N LEU A 120 -6.01 4.02 17.25
CA LEU A 120 -5.88 3.70 15.82
C LEU A 120 -5.87 5.00 15.02
N VAL A 121 -4.92 5.13 14.11
CA VAL A 121 -4.91 6.20 13.11
C VAL A 121 -4.52 5.65 11.74
N GLY A 122 -5.33 5.99 10.73
CA GLY A 122 -5.06 5.70 9.33
C GLY A 122 -4.66 6.98 8.61
N VAL A 123 -3.53 6.96 7.91
CA VAL A 123 -2.97 8.13 7.24
C VAL A 123 -2.77 7.80 5.76
N ALA A 124 -3.45 8.53 4.88
CA ALA A 124 -3.24 8.40 3.45
C ALA A 124 -1.87 8.99 3.06
N LEU A 125 -1.13 8.27 2.22
CA LEU A 125 0.18 8.73 1.73
C LEU A 125 -0.03 9.73 0.59
N GLN A 126 0.26 10.99 0.86
CA GLN A 126 0.16 12.07 -0.13
C GLN A 126 1.32 12.02 -1.12
N GLN A 127 1.08 12.42 -2.36
CA GLN A 127 2.13 12.43 -3.39
C GLN A 127 3.20 13.49 -3.12
N PHE A 128 2.80 14.60 -2.48
CA PHE A 128 3.68 15.72 -2.17
C PHE A 128 3.43 16.26 -0.77
N ARG A 129 4.50 16.76 -0.13
CA ARG A 129 4.44 17.28 1.24
C ARG A 129 3.50 18.48 1.44
N HIS A 130 3.37 19.34 0.43
CA HIS A 130 2.50 20.51 0.50
C HIS A 130 1.00 20.16 0.47
N MET A 131 0.65 18.90 0.18
CA MET A 131 -0.73 18.41 0.24
C MET A 131 -1.15 18.00 1.65
N ILE A 132 -0.24 18.08 2.64
CA ILE A 132 -0.60 17.92 4.05
C ILE A 132 -1.25 19.23 4.49
N GLU A 133 -2.56 19.20 4.74
CA GLU A 133 -3.38 20.38 5.02
C GLU A 133 -3.05 21.01 6.39
N ASP A 134 -3.04 20.20 7.44
CA ASP A 134 -2.74 20.63 8.81
C ASP A 134 -1.43 19.99 9.29
N PRO A 135 -0.38 20.79 9.56
CA PRO A 135 0.90 20.27 10.05
C PRO A 135 0.85 19.74 11.50
N LEU A 136 -0.22 20.03 12.25
CA LEU A 136 -0.43 19.52 13.61
C LEU A 136 -1.18 18.19 13.64
N GLU A 137 -1.84 17.82 12.55
CA GLU A 137 -2.53 16.54 12.40
C GLU A 137 -1.61 15.45 11.86
N TRP A 138 -2.07 14.20 11.95
CA TRP A 138 -1.36 13.08 11.33
C TRP A 138 -1.36 13.23 9.80
N GLY A 139 -0.15 13.20 9.22
CA GLY A 139 0.04 13.29 7.78
C GLY A 139 1.24 12.46 7.32
N ALA A 140 1.16 11.96 6.08
CA ALA A 140 2.24 11.25 5.44
C ALA A 140 2.37 11.73 3.99
N ALA A 141 3.59 11.92 3.51
CA ALA A 141 3.84 12.28 2.13
C ALA A 141 5.10 11.60 1.60
N ILE A 142 5.14 11.37 0.29
CA ILE A 142 6.30 10.85 -0.42
C ILE A 142 7.38 11.95 -0.44
N ASP A 143 8.54 11.64 0.15
CA ASP A 143 9.73 12.50 0.10
C ASP A 143 10.50 12.24 -1.22
N PHE A 144 10.73 10.96 -1.53
CA PHE A 144 11.50 10.51 -2.69
C PHE A 144 11.04 9.13 -3.16
N VAL A 145 11.11 8.89 -4.47
CA VAL A 145 10.91 7.58 -5.11
C VAL A 145 12.19 7.22 -5.86
N SER A 146 12.68 5.99 -5.66
CA SER A 146 13.88 5.47 -6.32
C SER A 146 13.49 4.30 -7.21
N GLY A 147 13.99 4.27 -8.44
CA GLY A 147 13.74 3.17 -9.39
C GLY A 147 12.88 3.54 -10.61
N ASP A 148 12.85 4.81 -11.00
CA ASP A 148 12.37 5.26 -12.31
C ASP A 148 13.32 4.87 -13.44
#